data_AF-A0AA48HIL2-F1
#
_entry.id   AF-A0AA48HIL2-F1
#
_cell.length_a   1.000
_cell.length_b   1.000
_cell.length_c   1.000
_cell.angle_alpha   90.00
_cell.angle_beta   90.00
_cell.angle_gamma   90.00
#
_symmetry.space_group_name_H-M   'P 1'
#
loop_
_entity.id
_entity.type
_entity.pdbx_description
1 polymer ?
#
loop_
_entity_poly.entity_id
_entity_poly.type
_entity_poly.pdbx_seq_one_letter_code
_entity_poly.pdbx_strand_id
1 'polypeptide(L)'
;MSDPKGSLEIHCTKAPKMVRQGSQQADFISCAQCAEVVAVILDKGDAKLGAVNSTMLDNGQDCKEPQTASPQKLSAEDKARRWSKIWMPVTLDLL
;
A
#
# COMPACT_ATOMS: atom_id res chain seq x y z
N MET A 1 3.61 1.35 -6.06
CA MET A 1 4.83 2.16 -5.79
C MET A 1 5.03 2.31 -4.28
N SER A 2 6.28 2.28 -3.84
CA SER A 2 6.65 2.74 -2.49
C SER A 2 8.01 3.43 -2.50
N ASP A 3 8.25 4.32 -1.54
CA ASP A 3 9.53 4.99 -1.32
C ASP A 3 9.92 4.89 0.17
N PRO A 4 11.03 4.24 0.57
CA PRO A 4 11.44 4.16 1.97
C PRO A 4 11.63 5.51 2.67
N LYS A 5 11.78 6.61 1.92
CA LYS A 5 11.93 7.97 2.45
C LYS A 5 10.66 8.81 2.33
N GLY A 6 9.62 8.28 1.71
CA GLY A 6 8.34 8.97 1.53
C GLY A 6 7.37 8.75 2.70
N SER A 7 6.24 9.43 2.62
CA SER A 7 5.04 9.17 3.42
C SER A 7 3.85 8.96 2.49
N LEU A 8 2.81 8.27 2.98
CA LEU A 8 1.55 8.09 2.26
C LEU A 8 0.40 8.58 3.12
N GLU A 9 -0.32 9.58 2.63
CA GLU A 9 -1.53 10.10 3.25
C GLU A 9 -2.72 9.73 2.37
N ILE A 10 -3.74 9.11 2.97
CA ILE A 10 -4.95 8.69 2.27
C ILE A 10 -6.12 9.37 2.95
N HIS A 11 -6.75 10.32 2.23
CA HIS A 11 -7.96 10.99 2.69
C HIS A 11 -9.17 10.40 1.97
N CYS A 12 -10.14 9.96 2.75
CA CYS A 12 -11.36 9.34 2.25
C CYS A 12 -12.58 10.14 2.71
N THR A 13 -13.54 10.42 1.83
CA THR A 13 -14.85 11.00 2.21
C THR A 13 -15.89 9.93 2.54
N LYS A 14 -15.59 8.67 2.26
CA LYS A 14 -16.40 7.50 2.57
C LYS A 14 -15.47 6.38 3.01
N ALA A 15 -15.92 5.56 3.96
CA ALA A 15 -15.13 4.45 4.47
C ALA A 15 -14.69 3.54 3.29
N PRO A 16 -13.38 3.36 3.06
CA PRO A 16 -12.91 2.54 1.96
C PRO A 16 -13.15 1.06 2.27
N LYS A 17 -13.21 0.23 1.22
CA LYS A 17 -13.30 -1.22 1.39
C LYS A 17 -11.89 -1.77 1.62
N MET A 18 -11.70 -2.50 2.72
CA MET A 18 -10.44 -3.18 3.03
C MET A 18 -10.60 -4.68 2.82
N VAL A 19 -9.71 -5.29 2.02
CA VAL A 19 -9.75 -6.72 1.72
C VAL A 19 -8.35 -7.31 1.84
N ARG A 20 -8.22 -8.38 2.62
CA ARG A 20 -7.01 -9.20 2.64
C ARG A 20 -7.02 -10.15 1.46
N GLN A 21 -5.94 -10.13 0.68
CA GLN A 21 -5.76 -11.05 -0.46
C GLN A 21 -4.40 -11.74 -0.39
N GLY A 22 -4.29 -12.89 -1.07
CA GLY A 22 -3.07 -13.67 -1.13
C GLY A 22 -2.67 -14.22 0.24
N SER A 23 -1.49 -13.85 0.72
CA SER A 23 -0.95 -14.36 1.97
C SER A 23 -1.61 -13.77 3.23
N GLN A 24 -2.58 -12.85 3.09
CA GLN A 24 -3.39 -12.28 4.18
C GLN A 24 -2.62 -11.42 5.21
N GLN A 25 -1.39 -11.01 4.90
CA GLN A 25 -0.63 -10.09 5.78
C GLN A 25 -1.00 -8.62 5.59
N ALA A 26 -1.55 -8.24 4.45
CA ALA A 26 -1.79 -6.84 4.12
C ALA A 26 -3.22 -6.64 3.60
N ASP A 27 -3.76 -5.47 3.93
CA ASP A 27 -5.08 -5.01 3.54
C ASP A 27 -4.98 -4.19 2.25
N PHE A 28 -5.66 -4.66 1.20
CA PHE A 28 -5.86 -3.88 -0.02
C PHE A 28 -7.00 -2.91 0.21
N ILE A 29 -6.74 -1.63 -0.04
CA ILE A 29 -7.70 -0.54 0.10
C ILE A 29 -8.27 -0.24 -1.27
N SER A 30 -9.59 -0.34 -1.37
CA SER A 30 -10.35 0.02 -2.57
C SER A 30 -11.21 1.25 -2.32
N CYS A 31 -11.26 2.13 -3.33
CA CYS A 31 -12.16 3.28 -3.34
C CYS A 31 -13.62 2.84 -3.19
N ALA A 32 -14.35 3.48 -2.28
CA ALA A 32 -15.76 3.16 -2.02
C ALA A 32 -16.69 3.47 -3.21
N GLN A 33 -16.26 4.31 -4.16
CA GLN A 33 -17.08 4.74 -5.30
C GLN A 33 -16.82 3.92 -6.57
N CYS A 34 -15.56 3.70 -6.93
CA CYS A 34 -15.20 3.00 -8.18
C CYS A 34 -14.64 1.59 -7.98
N ALA A 35 -14.47 1.14 -6.73
CA ALA A 35 -13.90 -0.16 -6.36
C ALA A 35 -12.42 -0.40 -6.76
N GLU A 36 -11.78 0.54 -7.44
CA GLU A 36 -10.38 0.48 -7.79
C GLU A 36 -9.47 0.40 -6.56
N VAL A 37 -8.41 -0.40 -6.65
CA VAL A 37 -7.40 -0.54 -5.60
C VAL A 37 -6.51 0.70 -5.61
N VAL A 38 -6.49 1.43 -4.51
CA VAL A 38 -5.72 2.67 -4.36
C VAL A 38 -4.41 2.43 -3.61
N ALA A 39 -4.40 1.52 -2.64
CA ALA A 39 -3.22 1.26 -1.82
C ALA A 39 -3.26 -0.14 -1.21
N VAL A 40 -2.12 -0.57 -0.67
CA VAL A 40 -1.99 -1.73 0.19
C VAL A 40 -1.33 -1.31 1.50
N ILE A 41 -1.88 -1.74 2.64
CA ILE A 41 -1.38 -1.42 3.97
C ILE A 41 -1.09 -2.70 4.76
N LEU A 42 0.04 -2.72 5.46
CA LEU A 42 0.35 -3.64 6.54
C LEU A 42 0.18 -2.89 7.87
N ASP A 43 -0.75 -3.35 8.70
CA ASP A 43 -0.89 -2.87 10.07
C ASP A 43 0.08 -3.62 10.99
N LYS A 44 0.90 -2.87 11.72
CA LYS A 44 1.83 -3.41 12.73
C LYS A 44 1.39 -3.14 14.16
N GLY A 45 0.20 -2.55 14.35
CA GLY A 45 -0.35 -2.16 15.64
C GLY A 45 -0.01 -0.72 15.99
N ASP A 46 1.28 -0.39 16.12
CA ASP A 46 1.77 0.96 16.45
C ASP A 46 1.88 1.88 15.23
N ALA A 47 2.07 1.29 14.05
CA ALA A 47 2.21 2.00 12.79
C ALA A 47 1.60 1.23 11.62
N LYS A 48 1.30 1.97 10.55
CA LYS A 48 0.87 1.41 9.27
C LYS A 48 1.95 1.67 8.24
N LEU A 49 2.27 0.65 7.45
CA LEU A 49 3.17 0.74 6.32
C LEU A 49 2.42 0.42 5.04
N GLY A 50 2.75 1.06 3.93
CA GLY A 50 2.04 0.81 2.69
C GLY A 50 2.73 1.24 1.42
N ALA A 51 2.05 0.90 0.34
CA ALA A 51 2.41 1.22 -1.03
C ALA A 51 1.15 1.69 -1.76
N VAL A 52 1.30 2.68 -2.63
CA VAL A 52 0.20 3.27 -3.42
C VAL A 52 0.14 2.64 -4.81
N ASN A 53 -1.05 2.53 -5.39
CA ASN A 53 -1.21 2.21 -6.79
C ASN A 53 -0.79 3.41 -7.64
N SER A 54 0.37 3.34 -8.31
CA SER A 54 0.90 4.46 -9.09
C SER A 54 0.09 4.80 -10.33
N THR A 55 -0.76 3.88 -10.83
CA THR A 55 -1.64 4.17 -11.97
C THR A 55 -2.79 5.10 -11.59
N MET A 56 -3.03 5.32 -10.29
CA MET A 56 -4.07 6.20 -9.76
C MET A 56 -3.53 7.59 -9.41
N LEU A 57 -2.24 7.86 -9.66
CA LEU A 57 -1.63 9.16 -9.44
C LEU A 57 -1.62 9.95 -10.75
N ASP A 58 -2.11 11.20 -10.71
CA ASP A 58 -2.12 12.09 -11.88
C ASP A 58 -0.72 12.27 -12.49
N ASN A 59 0.31 12.32 -11.62
CA ASN A 59 1.72 12.39 -12.01
C ASN A 59 2.44 11.05 -11.85
N GLY A 60 1.76 9.92 -12.09
CA GLY A 60 2.35 8.58 -11.97
C GLY A 60 3.59 8.37 -12.86
N GLN A 61 3.75 9.18 -13.90
CA GLN A 61 4.94 9.23 -14.78
C GLN A 61 6.20 9.80 -14.12
N ASP A 62 6.06 10.60 -13.06
CA ASP A 62 7.20 11.15 -12.30
C ASP A 62 7.77 10.10 -11.31
N CYS A 63 7.07 8.99 -11.16
CA CYS A 63 7.54 7.86 -10.37
C CYS A 63 8.70 7.18 -11.09
N LYS A 64 9.75 6.81 -10.34
CA LYS A 64 10.87 6.02 -10.88
C LYS A 64 10.35 4.72 -11.52
N GLU A 65 11.10 4.22 -12.50
CA GLU A 65 10.74 2.98 -13.20
C GLU A 65 10.40 1.85 -12.22
N PRO A 66 9.30 1.10 -12.46
CA PRO A 66 8.92 0.00 -11.61
C PRO A 66 10.04 -1.05 -11.52
N GLN A 67 10.55 -1.28 -10.30
CA GLN A 67 11.45 -2.39 -10.08
C GLN A 67 10.65 -3.68 -9.91
N THR A 68 10.89 -4.66 -10.78
CA THR A 68 10.29 -5.99 -10.66
C THR A 68 10.74 -6.66 -9.36
N ALA A 69 9.89 -6.65 -8.36
CA ALA A 69 10.07 -7.40 -7.13
C ALA A 69 9.20 -8.66 -7.20
N SER A 70 9.71 -9.77 -7.71
CA SER A 70 8.97 -11.05 -7.68
C SER A 70 9.03 -11.65 -6.28
N PRO A 71 7.95 -11.61 -5.46
CA PRO A 71 7.96 -12.07 -4.08
C PRO A 71 7.39 -13.49 -3.96
N GLN A 72 7.17 -14.19 -5.08
CA GLN A 72 6.43 -15.45 -5.13
C GLN A 72 7.11 -16.57 -4.31
N LYS A 73 8.43 -16.49 -4.11
CA LYS A 73 9.21 -17.47 -3.33
C LYS A 73 9.43 -17.09 -1.86
N LEU A 74 8.97 -15.91 -1.43
CA LEU A 74 9.18 -15.46 -0.05
C LEU A 74 8.07 -15.95 0.88
N SER A 75 8.46 -16.36 2.09
CA SER A 75 7.50 -16.65 3.16
C SER A 75 6.71 -15.41 3.55
N ALA A 76 5.63 -15.61 4.30
CA ALA A 76 4.84 -14.54 4.91
C ALA A 76 5.70 -13.54 5.71
N GLU A 77 6.57 -14.05 6.57
CA GLU A 77 7.44 -13.25 7.43
C GLU A 77 8.51 -12.52 6.63
N ASP A 78 9.07 -13.17 5.60
CA ASP A 78 10.07 -12.55 4.73
C ASP A 78 9.47 -11.41 3.91
N LYS A 79 8.21 -11.55 3.47
CA LYS A 79 7.45 -10.47 2.84
C LYS A 79 7.27 -9.29 3.78
N ALA A 80 6.77 -9.52 5.00
CA ALA A 80 6.57 -8.45 5.99
C ALA A 80 7.90 -7.76 6.36
N ARG A 81 8.98 -8.52 6.56
CA ARG A 81 10.32 -7.99 6.83
C ARG A 81 10.86 -7.17 5.67
N ARG A 82 10.60 -7.58 4.43
CA ARG A 82 10.97 -6.82 3.23
C ARG A 82 10.17 -5.52 3.15
N TRP A 83 8.85 -5.59 3.26
CA TRP A 83 7.96 -4.41 3.22
C TRP A 83 8.34 -3.38 4.27
N SER A 84 8.75 -3.82 5.46
CA SER A 84 9.27 -2.96 6.53
C SER A 84 10.46 -2.09 6.12
N LYS A 85 11.19 -2.45 5.06
CA LYS A 85 12.36 -1.71 4.56
C LYS A 85 12.05 -0.79 3.38
N ILE A 86 10.91 -0.99 2.71
CA ILE A 86 10.63 -0.35 1.41
C ILE A 86 9.29 0.38 1.35
N TRP A 87 8.35 0.06 2.25
CA TRP A 87 7.05 0.69 2.32
C TRP A 87 7.11 1.97 3.17
N MET A 88 6.22 2.89 2.82
CA MET A 88 6.10 4.21 3.46
C MET A 88 5.27 4.08 4.73
N PRO A 89 5.52 4.88 5.78
CA PRO A 89 4.52 5.15 6.81
C PRO A 89 3.22 5.68 6.19
N VAL A 90 2.08 5.21 6.71
CA VAL A 90 0.76 5.54 6.19
C VAL A 90 -0.12 6.19 7.25
N THR A 91 -0.75 7.29 6.88
CA THR A 91 -1.89 7.88 7.58
C THR A 91 -3.14 7.68 6.74
N LEU A 92 -4.23 7.22 7.35
CA LEU A 92 -5.52 7.01 6.70
C LEU A 92 -6.59 7.77 7.48
N ASP A 93 -7.14 8.81 6.86
CA ASP A 93 -8.13 9.69 7.48
C ASP A 93 -9.47 9.59 6.76
N LEU A 94 -10.55 9.50 7.53
CA LEU A 94 -11.92 9.64 7.05
C LEU A 94 -12.38 11.08 7.35
N LEU A 95 -12.60 11.86 6.30
CA LEU A 95 -13.02 13.26 6.34
C LEU A 95 -14.55 13.42 6.38
#